data_AF-A0A0B7AXD8-F1
#
_entry.id   AF-A0A0B7AXD8-F1
#
_cell.length_a   1.000
_cell.length_b   1.000
_cell.length_c   1.000
_cell.angle_alpha   90.00
_cell.angle_beta   90.00
_cell.angle_gamma   90.00
#
_symmetry.space_group_name_H-M   'P 1'
#
loop_
_entity.id
_entity.type
_entity.pdbx_description
1 polymer ?
#
loop_
_entity_poly.entity_id
_entity_poly.type
_entity_poly.pdbx_seq_one_letter_code
_entity_poly.pdbx_strand_id
1 'polypeptide(L)'
;MEDYAREPCPWRIVEDCGGAFSMGSIGGSLFHGIKGFRNAPSGNYRRLISSFVTLKERAPVVGGNFAVWGGLFSAIDCTMVYIRKKEDPWNSITSGALTGAILSVRSGTGAIIGSAIIGGVLLALIEGFGIMFTRFTAEQFNPANRLMEDDSTQQNGQQIPAISSISEGNPLFGSQPSYQ
;
A
#
# COMPACT_ATOMS: atom_id res chain seq x y z
N MET A 1 -22.07 3.12 -5.89
CA MET A 1 -22.30 4.18 -4.89
C MET A 1 -21.73 3.70 -3.56
N GLU A 2 -20.41 3.49 -3.53
CA GLU A 2 -19.64 3.06 -2.36
C GLU A 2 -18.37 3.93 -2.29
N ASP A 3 -18.56 5.25 -2.22
CA ASP A 3 -17.52 6.19 -1.79
C ASP A 3 -17.38 6.17 -0.26
N TYR A 4 -17.27 4.97 0.33
CA TYR A 4 -17.18 4.74 1.78
C TYR A 4 -15.99 3.86 2.20
N ALA A 5 -15.13 3.46 1.25
CA ALA A 5 -13.88 2.78 1.57
C ALA A 5 -12.74 3.75 1.98
N ARG A 6 -12.98 5.08 1.89
CA ARG A 6 -12.05 6.12 2.35
C ARG A 6 -12.64 6.96 3.47
N GLU A 7 -11.95 6.95 4.60
CA GLU A 7 -12.14 7.89 5.69
C GLU A 7 -12.08 9.34 5.14
N PRO A 8 -13.08 10.21 5.42
CA PRO A 8 -13.05 11.58 4.96
C PRO A 8 -11.89 12.36 5.58
N CYS A 9 -11.27 13.27 4.83
CA CYS A 9 -10.36 14.26 5.40
C CYS A 9 -11.17 15.10 6.41
N PRO A 10 -10.74 15.26 7.69
CA PRO A 10 -9.36 15.18 8.18
C PRO A 10 -8.97 13.87 8.89
N TRP A 11 -9.88 12.90 9.05
CA TRP A 11 -9.60 11.70 9.85
C TRP A 11 -8.43 10.88 9.29
N ARG A 12 -8.38 10.76 7.96
CA ARG A 12 -7.27 10.11 7.25
C ARG A 12 -5.90 10.73 7.55
N ILE A 13 -5.82 12.06 7.74
CA ILE A 13 -4.56 12.71 8.09
C ILE A 13 -4.11 12.28 9.48
N VAL A 14 -5.04 12.18 10.43
CA VAL A 14 -4.74 11.76 11.82
C VAL A 14 -4.32 10.30 11.86
N GLU A 15 -5.00 9.45 11.10
CA GLU A 15 -4.68 8.03 10.97
C GLU A 15 -3.28 7.84 10.34
N ASP A 16 -2.99 8.51 9.22
CA ASP A 16 -1.69 8.42 8.55
C ASP A 16 -0.55 9.00 9.41
N CYS A 17 -0.80 10.11 10.13
CA CYS A 17 0.14 10.64 11.13
C CYS A 17 0.45 9.62 12.22
N GLY A 18 -0.59 9.02 12.80
CA GLY A 18 -0.47 8.07 13.91
C GLY A 18 0.17 6.74 13.50
N GLY A 19 -0.20 6.23 12.32
CA GLY A 19 0.39 5.06 11.71
C GLY A 19 1.87 5.26 11.43
N ALA A 20 2.23 6.38 10.79
CA ALA A 20 3.63 6.73 10.52
C ALA A 20 4.43 6.94 11.81
N PHE A 21 3.86 7.60 12.82
CA PHE A 21 4.49 7.75 14.14
C PHE A 21 4.80 6.40 14.78
N SER A 22 3.84 5.47 14.73
CA SER A 22 3.98 4.13 15.31
C SER A 22 5.05 3.33 14.59
N MET A 23 5.03 3.31 13.25
CA MET A 23 6.06 2.66 12.44
C MET A 23 7.45 3.25 12.71
N GLY A 24 7.57 4.59 12.75
CA GLY A 24 8.83 5.27 13.04
C GLY A 24 9.33 5.05 14.46
N SER A 25 8.44 4.97 15.45
CA SER A 25 8.80 4.71 16.85
C SER A 25 9.26 3.27 17.06
N ILE A 26 8.60 2.29 16.44
CA ILE A 26 8.98 0.87 16.52
C ILE A 26 10.31 0.65 15.78
N GLY A 27 10.41 1.12 14.53
CA GLY A 27 11.63 1.00 13.73
C GLY A 27 12.81 1.75 14.33
N GLY A 28 12.57 2.97 14.83
CA GLY A 28 13.55 3.79 15.53
C GLY A 28 14.03 3.13 16.82
N SER A 29 13.13 2.55 17.61
CA SER A 29 13.49 1.81 18.83
C SER A 29 14.37 0.61 18.52
N LEU A 30 14.02 -0.19 17.50
CA LEU A 30 14.82 -1.36 17.14
C LEU A 30 16.22 -0.95 16.64
N PHE A 31 16.29 -0.01 15.69
CA PHE A 31 17.54 0.42 15.10
C PHE A 31 18.46 1.11 16.11
N HIS A 32 17.92 2.08 16.86
CA HIS A 32 18.69 2.81 17.87
C HIS A 32 19.00 1.96 19.11
N GLY A 33 18.24 0.90 19.38
CA GLY A 33 18.53 -0.05 20.45
C GLY A 33 19.71 -0.92 20.17
N ILE A 34 19.74 -1.50 18.96
CA ILE A 34 20.87 -2.29 18.49
C ILE A 34 22.11 -1.39 18.39
N LYS A 35 21.97 -0.18 17.84
CA LYS A 35 23.09 0.77 17.73
C LYS A 35 23.58 1.23 19.11
N GLY A 36 22.67 1.54 20.03
CA GLY A 36 22.97 1.92 21.41
C GLY A 36 23.62 0.80 22.22
N PHE A 37 23.29 -0.47 21.91
CA PHE A 37 23.90 -1.64 22.53
C PHE A 37 25.34 -1.86 22.03
N ARG A 38 25.54 -1.72 20.71
CA ARG A 38 26.84 -1.94 20.04
C ARG A 38 27.85 -0.85 20.34
N ASN A 39 27.41 0.39 20.52
CA ASN A 39 28.29 1.54 20.78
C ASN A 39 28.58 1.78 22.27
N ALA A 40 28.01 0.98 23.18
CA ALA A 40 28.19 1.18 24.61
C ALA A 40 29.51 0.59 25.14
N PRO A 41 30.04 1.12 26.28
CA PRO A 41 31.21 0.57 26.94
C PRO A 41 31.02 -0.90 27.38
N SER A 42 32.12 -1.62 27.60
CA SER A 42 32.13 -3.03 27.97
C SER A 42 31.33 -3.31 29.26
N GLY A 43 30.52 -4.38 29.22
CA GLY A 43 29.67 -4.84 30.32
C GLY A 43 28.17 -4.90 29.94
N ASN A 44 27.53 -6.05 30.18
CA ASN A 44 26.14 -6.29 29.78
C ASN A 44 25.15 -5.29 30.41
N TYR A 45 25.34 -4.95 31.69
CA TYR A 45 24.49 -3.97 32.39
C TYR A 45 24.58 -2.56 31.79
N ARG A 46 25.80 -2.08 31.51
CA ARG A 46 26.03 -0.74 30.91
C ARG A 46 25.54 -0.66 29.47
N ARG A 47 25.65 -1.76 28.72
CA ARG A 47 25.09 -1.88 27.36
C ARG A 47 23.58 -1.76 27.35
N LEU A 48 22.89 -2.46 28.25
CA LEU A 48 21.43 -2.37 28.36
C LEU A 48 20.97 -0.95 28.73
N ILE A 49 21.62 -0.30 29.70
CA ILE A 49 21.30 1.08 30.07
C ILE A 49 21.52 2.04 28.90
N SER A 50 22.65 1.93 28.20
CA SER A 50 22.95 2.74 27.01
C SER A 50 21.89 2.56 25.92
N SER A 51 21.46 1.32 25.66
CA SER A 51 20.35 1.05 24.75
C SER A 51 19.09 1.76 25.20
N PHE A 52 18.66 1.60 26.46
CA PHE A 52 17.43 2.23 26.95
C PHE A 52 17.46 3.77 26.87
N VAL A 53 18.59 4.39 27.22
CA VAL A 53 18.76 5.84 27.09
C VAL A 53 18.68 6.28 25.63
N THR A 54 19.39 5.58 24.74
CA THR A 54 19.38 5.89 23.29
C THR A 54 17.98 5.71 22.69
N LEU A 55 17.26 4.66 23.09
CA LEU A 55 15.85 4.43 22.71
C LEU A 55 14.98 5.61 23.10
N LYS A 56 15.01 5.98 24.39
CA LYS A 56 14.15 7.01 24.95
C LYS A 56 14.38 8.36 24.31
N GLU A 57 15.62 8.68 23.94
CA GLU A 57 15.98 9.94 23.30
C GLU A 57 15.70 9.97 21.80
N ARG A 58 15.91 8.85 21.08
CA ARG A 58 15.91 8.84 19.61
C ARG A 58 14.64 8.27 18.99
N ALA A 59 14.00 7.29 19.62
CA ALA A 59 12.78 6.68 19.09
C ALA A 59 11.63 7.70 18.85
N PRO A 60 11.28 8.59 19.80
CA PRO A 60 10.21 9.56 19.56
C PRO A 60 10.58 10.63 18.53
N VAL A 61 11.88 10.96 18.37
CA VAL A 61 12.35 11.91 17.35
C VAL A 61 12.19 11.32 15.95
N VAL A 62 12.57 10.04 15.78
CA VAL A 62 12.37 9.33 14.52
C VAL A 62 10.87 9.18 14.24
N GLY A 63 10.09 8.73 15.22
CA GLY A 63 8.62 8.65 15.12
C GLY A 63 7.99 9.98 14.71
N GLY A 64 8.39 11.09 15.34
CA GLY A 64 7.90 12.43 15.01
C GLY A 64 8.22 12.86 13.58
N ASN A 65 9.44 12.57 13.09
CA ASN A 65 9.80 12.87 11.70
C ASN A 65 8.94 12.08 10.69
N PHE A 66 8.68 10.80 10.97
CA PHE A 66 7.78 9.98 10.16
C PHE A 66 6.33 10.48 10.23
N ALA A 67 5.87 10.89 11.40
CA ALA A 67 4.53 11.46 11.58
C ALA A 67 4.33 12.73 10.76
N VAL A 68 5.31 13.66 10.80
CA VAL A 68 5.28 14.89 10.01
C VAL A 68 5.29 14.58 8.51
N TRP A 69 6.10 13.61 8.09
CA TRP A 69 6.15 13.18 6.69
C TRP A 69 4.80 12.59 6.24
N GLY A 70 4.24 11.63 6.99
CA GLY A 70 2.96 11.00 6.66
C GLY A 70 1.79 11.98 6.70
N GLY A 71 1.73 12.84 7.72
CA GLY A 71 0.70 13.87 7.83
C GLY A 71 0.73 14.90 6.72
N LEU A 72 1.92 15.35 6.33
CA LEU A 72 2.08 16.31 5.24
C LEU A 72 1.72 15.67 3.90
N PHE A 73 2.13 14.43 3.67
CA PHE A 73 1.74 13.66 2.48
C PHE A 73 0.22 13.57 2.36
N SER A 74 -0.48 13.13 3.40
CA SER A 74 -1.93 12.97 3.39
C SER A 74 -2.68 14.29 3.30
N ALA A 75 -2.16 15.36 3.90
CA ALA A 75 -2.73 16.70 3.75
C ALA A 75 -2.66 17.20 2.31
N ILE A 76 -1.53 16.96 1.61
CA ILE A 76 -1.34 17.36 0.22
C ILE A 76 -2.19 16.48 -0.71
N ASP A 77 -2.26 15.17 -0.46
CA ASP A 77 -3.11 14.22 -1.20
C ASP A 77 -4.59 14.64 -1.10
N CYS A 78 -5.09 14.82 0.14
CA CYS A 78 -6.44 15.34 0.42
C CYS A 78 -6.73 16.66 -0.31
N THR A 79 -5.79 17.60 -0.30
CA THR A 79 -5.95 18.90 -0.95
C THR A 79 -6.06 18.76 -2.47
N MET A 80 -5.25 17.89 -3.07
CA MET A 80 -5.28 17.69 -4.51
C MET A 80 -6.52 16.91 -4.97
N VAL A 81 -6.98 15.91 -4.21
CA VAL A 81 -8.26 15.23 -4.49
C VAL A 81 -9.41 16.23 -4.40
N TYR A 82 -9.40 17.12 -3.41
CA TYR A 82 -10.44 18.15 -3.26
C TYR A 82 -10.51 19.10 -4.47
N ILE A 83 -9.35 19.53 -4.99
CA ILE A 83 -9.28 20.44 -6.15
C ILE A 83 -9.65 19.74 -7.46
N ARG A 84 -9.15 18.51 -7.68
CA ARG A 84 -9.27 17.82 -8.98
C ARG A 84 -10.47 16.89 -9.09
N LYS A 85 -11.08 16.49 -7.96
CA LYS A 85 -12.16 15.49 -7.88
C LYS A 85 -11.89 14.20 -8.67
N LYS A 86 -10.62 13.86 -8.83
CA LYS A 86 -10.12 12.67 -9.52
C LYS A 86 -9.01 12.06 -8.70
N GLU A 87 -9.04 10.74 -8.57
CA GLU A 87 -8.02 9.96 -7.88
C GLU A 87 -7.17 9.25 -8.93
N ASP A 88 -6.03 9.84 -9.27
CA ASP A 88 -5.06 9.26 -10.19
C ASP A 88 -3.75 8.92 -9.43
N PRO A 89 -2.97 7.91 -9.87
CA PRO A 89 -1.65 7.61 -9.27
C PRO A 89 -0.69 8.80 -9.28
N TRP A 90 -0.92 9.75 -10.19
CA TRP A 90 -0.21 11.02 -10.23
C TRP A 90 -0.40 11.86 -8.96
N ASN A 91 -1.49 11.67 -8.22
CA ASN A 91 -1.73 12.39 -6.98
C ASN A 91 -0.75 11.97 -5.89
N SER A 92 -0.54 10.67 -5.71
CA SER A 92 0.44 10.10 -4.77
C SER A 92 1.88 10.47 -5.14
N ILE A 93 2.22 10.49 -6.44
CA ILE A 93 3.57 10.85 -6.90
C ILE A 93 3.84 12.35 -6.65
N THR A 94 2.89 13.20 -7.04
CA THR A 94 3.02 14.66 -6.87
C THR A 94 3.03 15.05 -5.39
N SER A 95 2.19 14.42 -4.57
CA SER A 95 2.15 14.66 -3.12
C SER A 95 3.44 14.19 -2.44
N GLY A 96 4.02 13.05 -2.85
CA GLY A 96 5.34 12.61 -2.39
C GLY A 96 6.46 13.59 -2.73
N ALA A 97 6.47 14.10 -3.97
CA ALA A 97 7.46 15.09 -4.41
C ALA A 97 7.30 16.43 -3.66
N LEU A 98 6.08 16.93 -3.51
CA LEU A 98 5.78 18.15 -2.73
C LEU A 98 6.14 18.00 -1.26
N THR A 99 5.82 16.86 -0.65
CA THR A 99 6.17 16.57 0.75
C THR A 99 7.68 16.62 0.94
N GLY A 100 8.44 15.97 0.08
CA GLY A 100 9.91 16.03 0.10
C GLY A 100 10.43 17.46 -0.03
N ALA A 101 9.92 18.20 -1.01
CA ALA A 101 10.29 19.60 -1.26
C ALA A 101 10.04 20.50 -0.03
N ILE A 102 8.85 20.40 0.56
CA ILE A 102 8.43 21.24 1.70
C ILE A 102 9.28 20.94 2.94
N LEU A 103 9.57 19.67 3.23
CA LEU A 103 10.38 19.31 4.39
C LEU A 103 11.83 19.80 4.28
N SER A 104 12.33 19.94 3.05
CA SER A 104 13.69 20.41 2.78
C SER A 104 13.78 21.90 2.46
N VAL A 105 12.68 22.65 2.59
CA VAL A 105 12.62 24.08 2.20
C VAL A 105 13.69 24.93 2.90
N ARG A 106 13.97 24.61 4.17
CA ARG A 106 14.98 25.29 5.00
C ARG A 106 16.42 24.89 4.71
N SER A 107 16.63 23.83 3.93
CA SER A 107 17.94 23.24 3.67
C SER A 107 18.57 23.74 2.37
N GLY A 108 17.93 24.71 1.70
CA GLY A 108 18.40 25.31 0.45
C GLY A 108 17.87 24.60 -0.82
N THR A 109 18.03 25.25 -1.96
CA THR A 109 17.42 24.85 -3.24
C THR A 109 17.85 23.46 -3.72
N GLY A 110 19.13 23.10 -3.55
CA GLY A 110 19.63 21.77 -3.90
C GLY A 110 18.97 20.65 -3.08
N ALA A 111 18.73 20.88 -1.79
CA ALA A 111 18.06 19.91 -0.92
C ALA A 111 16.56 19.78 -1.26
N ILE A 112 15.90 20.88 -1.62
CA ILE A 112 14.50 20.86 -2.09
C ILE A 112 14.35 19.98 -3.32
N ILE A 113 15.18 20.20 -4.35
CA ILE A 113 15.11 19.43 -5.59
C ILE A 113 15.46 17.96 -5.34
N GLY A 114 16.53 17.68 -4.59
CA GLY A 114 16.95 16.31 -4.29
C GLY A 114 15.89 15.52 -3.53
N SER A 115 15.31 16.13 -2.49
CA SER A 115 14.24 15.49 -1.70
C SER A 115 12.93 15.32 -2.47
N ALA A 116 12.58 16.26 -3.35
CA ALA A 116 11.41 16.14 -4.22
C ALA A 116 11.54 14.96 -5.19
N ILE A 117 12.72 14.79 -5.80
CA ILE A 117 12.99 13.66 -6.70
C ILE A 117 12.90 12.34 -5.94
N ILE A 118 13.57 12.24 -4.79
CA ILE A 118 13.56 11.02 -3.97
C ILE A 118 12.13 10.68 -3.53
N GLY A 119 11.38 11.66 -3.04
CA GLY A 119 9.98 11.48 -2.61
C GLY A 119 9.06 11.05 -3.75
N GLY A 120 9.19 11.69 -4.92
CA GLY A 120 8.41 11.34 -6.12
C GLY A 120 8.72 9.94 -6.66
N VAL A 121 10.01 9.57 -6.74
CA VAL A 121 10.43 8.24 -7.21
C VAL A 121 9.97 7.15 -6.24
N LEU A 122 10.09 7.36 -4.93
CA LEU A 122 9.70 6.37 -3.93
C LEU A 122 8.20 6.08 -4.01
N LEU A 123 7.36 7.11 -4.11
CA LEU A 123 5.90 6.96 -4.23
C LEU A 123 5.48 6.40 -5.59
N ALA A 124 6.20 6.74 -6.67
CA ALA A 124 5.98 6.12 -7.98
C ALA A 124 6.22 4.61 -7.95
N LEU A 125 7.22 4.15 -7.20
CA LEU A 125 7.50 2.73 -7.01
C LEU A 125 6.42 2.05 -6.15
N ILE A 126 5.95 2.70 -5.08
CA ILE A 126 4.89 2.15 -4.22
C ILE A 126 3.58 1.99 -5.01
N GLU A 127 3.14 3.02 -5.72
CA GLU A 127 1.93 2.96 -6.55
C GLU A 127 2.09 1.98 -7.72
N GLY A 128 3.26 1.97 -8.37
CA GLY A 128 3.57 1.02 -9.43
C GLY A 128 3.52 -0.43 -8.97
N PHE A 129 4.04 -0.71 -7.77
CA PHE A 129 3.94 -2.02 -7.13
C PHE A 129 2.49 -2.36 -6.75
N GLY A 130 1.72 -1.40 -6.23
CA GLY A 130 0.30 -1.59 -5.91
C GLY A 130 -0.54 -1.99 -7.12
N ILE A 131 -0.32 -1.33 -8.27
CA ILE A 131 -0.99 -1.68 -9.53
C ILE A 131 -0.59 -3.09 -9.98
N MET A 132 0.69 -3.42 -9.95
CA MET A 132 1.18 -4.75 -10.34
C MET A 132 0.63 -5.86 -9.46
N PHE A 133 0.66 -5.68 -8.14
CA PHE A 133 0.15 -6.66 -7.17
C PHE A 133 -1.36 -6.87 -7.36
N THR A 134 -2.12 -5.79 -7.51
CA THR A 134 -3.57 -5.86 -7.78
C THR A 134 -3.86 -6.63 -9.07
N ARG A 135 -3.08 -6.40 -10.14
CA ARG A 135 -3.21 -7.15 -11.39
C ARG A 135 -2.90 -8.63 -11.21
N PHE A 136 -1.84 -8.98 -10.48
CA PHE A 136 -1.46 -10.36 -10.23
C PHE A 136 -2.52 -11.12 -9.42
N THR A 137 -3.08 -10.49 -8.37
CA THR A 137 -4.18 -11.06 -7.59
C THR A 137 -5.47 -11.14 -8.40
N ALA A 138 -5.76 -10.16 -9.25
CA ALA A 138 -6.93 -10.20 -10.13
C ALA A 138 -6.86 -11.36 -11.14
N GLU A 139 -5.68 -11.67 -11.70
CA GLU A 139 -5.50 -12.84 -12.58
C GLU A 139 -5.70 -14.18 -11.86
N GLN A 140 -5.37 -14.25 -10.57
CA GLN A 140 -5.60 -15.44 -9.74
C GLN A 140 -7.10 -15.68 -9.48
N PHE A 141 -7.91 -14.62 -9.42
CA PHE A 141 -9.37 -14.70 -9.23
C PHE A 141 -10.16 -14.53 -10.53
N ASN A 142 -9.49 -14.47 -11.69
CA ASN A 142 -10.15 -14.33 -12.98
C ASN A 142 -10.99 -15.60 -13.26
N PRO A 143 -12.33 -15.49 -13.36
CA PRO A 143 -13.20 -16.65 -13.58
C PRO A 143 -12.87 -17.40 -14.88
N ALA A 144 -12.20 -16.75 -15.85
CA ALA A 144 -11.72 -17.40 -17.07
C ALA A 144 -10.67 -18.50 -16.80
N ASN A 145 -9.80 -18.33 -15.79
CA ASN A 145 -8.80 -19.34 -15.44
C ASN A 145 -9.41 -20.52 -14.65
N ARG A 146 -10.51 -20.31 -13.91
CA ARG A 146 -11.21 -21.40 -13.19
C ARG A 146 -11.97 -22.36 -14.09
N LEU A 147 -12.42 -21.89 -15.26
CA LEU A 147 -13.10 -22.76 -16.24
C LEU A 147 -12.11 -23.70 -16.98
N MET A 148 -10.83 -23.33 -17.08
CA MET A 148 -9.80 -24.19 -17.69
C MET A 148 -9.33 -25.33 -16.76
N GLU A 149 -9.45 -25.17 -15.44
CA GLU A 149 -9.12 -26.22 -14.46
C GLU A 149 -10.24 -27.29 -14.36
N ASP A 150 -11.50 -26.92 -14.63
CA ASP A 150 -12.64 -27.85 -14.66
C ASP A 150 -12.69 -28.67 -15.97
N ASP A 151 -12.26 -28.09 -17.09
CA ASP A 151 -12.20 -28.81 -18.39
C ASP A 151 -11.05 -29.85 -18.42
N SER A 152 -9.93 -29.56 -17.75
CA SER A 152 -8.79 -30.49 -17.66
C SER A 152 -9.01 -31.64 -16.67
N THR A 153 -9.92 -31.51 -15.70
CA THR A 153 -10.32 -32.61 -14.82
C THR A 153 -11.47 -33.46 -15.37
N GLN A 154 -12.32 -32.93 -16.26
CA GLN A 154 -13.32 -33.75 -16.95
C GLN A 154 -12.77 -34.63 -18.07
N GLN A 155 -11.70 -34.21 -18.79
CA GLN A 155 -11.16 -35.01 -19.90
C GLN A 155 -10.48 -36.33 -19.49
N ASN A 156 -10.10 -36.51 -18.22
CA ASN A 156 -9.38 -37.72 -17.76
C ASN A 156 -10.27 -38.73 -17.00
N GLY A 157 -11.59 -38.51 -16.94
CA GLY A 157 -12.48 -39.23 -16.02
C GLY A 157 -13.55 -40.14 -16.62
N GLN A 158 -13.80 -40.16 -17.93
CA GLN A 158 -14.89 -40.95 -18.51
C GLN A 158 -14.45 -41.80 -19.69
N GLN A 159 -13.90 -42.97 -19.36
CA GLN A 159 -13.81 -44.11 -20.28
C GLN A 159 -14.77 -45.20 -19.77
N ILE A 160 -15.57 -45.75 -20.71
CA ILE A 160 -16.38 -46.99 -20.69
C ILE A 160 -17.88 -46.82 -20.29
N PRO A 161 -18.86 -47.47 -20.98
CA PRO A 161 -19.26 -47.36 -22.38
C PRO A 161 -20.76 -46.98 -22.53
N ALA A 162 -21.16 -46.57 -23.74
CA ALA A 162 -22.54 -46.22 -24.07
C ALA A 162 -23.53 -47.40 -23.91
N ILE A 163 -24.62 -47.16 -23.18
CA ILE A 163 -25.84 -47.99 -23.19
C ILE A 163 -26.98 -47.07 -23.66
N SER A 164 -27.57 -47.44 -24.82
CA SER A 164 -28.93 -47.19 -25.35
C SER A 164 -29.80 -46.15 -24.63
N SER A 165 -30.53 -45.22 -25.25
CA SER A 165 -31.31 -45.28 -26.49
C SER A 165 -32.12 -43.98 -26.62
N ILE A 166 -32.23 -43.47 -27.86
CA ILE A 166 -33.46 -42.99 -28.53
C ILE A 166 -34.24 -41.78 -27.95
N SER A 167 -34.58 -40.89 -28.88
CA SER A 167 -35.78 -40.02 -28.99
C SER A 167 -35.70 -38.55 -28.60
N GLU A 168 -35.70 -37.75 -29.68
CA GLU A 168 -36.67 -36.69 -29.98
C GLU A 168 -36.60 -35.33 -29.27
N GLY A 169 -36.51 -34.28 -30.11
CA GLY A 169 -37.26 -33.04 -29.87
C GLY A 169 -36.42 -31.78 -29.63
N ASN A 170 -36.02 -31.12 -30.71
CA ASN A 170 -36.01 -29.64 -30.76
C ASN A 170 -37.38 -29.22 -31.36
N PRO A 171 -37.85 -27.94 -31.35
CA PRO A 171 -37.31 -26.72 -30.74
C PRO A 171 -38.37 -25.91 -29.95
N LEU A 172 -37.97 -24.80 -29.31
CA LEU A 172 -38.62 -23.45 -29.39
C LEU A 172 -38.41 -22.58 -28.14
N PHE A 173 -38.20 -21.29 -28.43
CA PHE A 173 -38.50 -20.09 -27.61
C PHE A 173 -37.65 -19.90 -26.34
N GLY A 174 -37.07 -18.74 -26.06
CA GLY A 174 -37.27 -17.39 -26.58
C GLY A 174 -36.89 -16.39 -25.47
N SER A 175 -36.66 -15.14 -25.89
CA SER A 175 -36.60 -13.92 -25.06
C SER A 175 -35.48 -13.75 -24.03
N GLN A 176 -34.60 -12.80 -24.35
CA GLN A 176 -33.92 -11.93 -23.38
C GLN A 176 -34.92 -11.21 -22.47
N PRO A 177 -34.43 -10.66 -21.36
CA PRO A 177 -34.85 -9.32 -20.97
C PRO A 177 -33.69 -8.36 -20.74
N SER A 178 -33.97 -7.13 -21.16
CA SER A 178 -33.29 -5.87 -20.93
C SER A 178 -33.78 -5.20 -19.64
N TYR A 179 -33.02 -4.17 -19.21
CA TYR A 179 -33.21 -3.24 -18.08
C TYR A 179 -32.82 -3.81 -16.69
N GLN A 180 -32.12 -3.08 -15.82
CA GLN A 180 -32.06 -1.62 -15.61
C GLN A 180 -30.72 -1.25 -14.94
#